data_AF-A0A419ERN4-F1
#
_entry.id   AF-A0A419ERN4-F1
#
_cell.length_a   1.000
_cell.length_b   1.000
_cell.length_c   1.000
_cell.angle_alpha   90.00
_cell.angle_beta   90.00
_cell.angle_gamma   90.00
#
_symmetry.space_group_name_H-M   'P 1'
#
loop_
_entity.id
_entity.type
_entity.pdbx_description
1 polymer ?
#
loop_
_entity_poly.entity_id
_entity_poly.type
_entity_poly.pdbx_seq_one_letter_code
_entity_poly.pdbx_strand_id
1 'polypeptide(L)'
;MIIAVTSIENNLDSLVCPQFGRANFFLIINLQTLEFQAIPNPNVNVVDGAGIHSAQLLIKEEIKAVFTGRVGMNAFRILDSAGILVYENVEGTVRVVIDKLKLGMLKASNNLNFNKKFPNQFHGMQCRGSKWNNKGNSVQNEQEILKTEIEELKEKISQLEIQLKQNETHNN
;
A
#
# COMPACT_ATOMS: atom_id res chain seq x y z
N MET A 1 3.90 17.05 8.33
CA MET A 1 3.20 16.05 7.48
C MET A 1 2.32 15.20 8.40
N ILE A 2 1.02 15.12 8.08
CA ILE A 2 0.04 14.38 8.88
C ILE A 2 -0.25 13.05 8.20
N ILE A 3 -0.18 11.98 8.97
CA ILE A 3 -0.42 10.61 8.51
C ILE A 3 -1.52 9.97 9.35
N ALA A 4 -2.23 8.99 8.77
CA ALA A 4 -3.16 8.14 9.49
C ALA A 4 -2.64 6.70 9.52
N VAL A 5 -2.68 6.07 10.68
CA VAL A 5 -2.38 4.63 10.84
C VAL A 5 -3.61 3.94 11.40
N THR A 6 -4.06 2.86 10.75
CA THR A 6 -5.18 2.07 11.26
C THR A 6 -4.73 1.21 12.42
N SER A 7 -5.42 1.27 13.56
CA SER A 7 -5.09 0.49 14.75
C SER A 7 -6.31 -0.22 15.34
N ILE A 8 -6.04 -1.24 16.14
CA ILE A 8 -7.07 -1.99 16.88
C ILE A 8 -7.45 -1.24 18.17
N GLU A 9 -6.49 -0.53 18.77
CA GLU A 9 -6.65 0.24 20.01
C GLU A 9 -6.21 1.70 19.81
N ASN A 10 -6.43 2.54 20.81
CA ASN A 10 -6.16 3.98 20.80
C ASN A 10 -4.71 4.36 21.18
N ASN A 11 -3.76 3.43 21.13
CA ASN A 11 -2.38 3.61 21.60
C ASN A 11 -1.34 3.40 20.49
N LEU A 12 -0.15 4.02 20.60
CA LEU A 12 0.96 3.86 19.65
C LEU A 12 1.60 2.46 19.64
N ASP A 13 1.41 1.70 20.72
CA ASP A 13 1.90 0.32 20.81
C ASP A 13 0.85 -0.69 20.31
N SER A 14 -0.30 -0.20 19.87
CA SER A 14 -1.35 -1.03 19.26
C SER A 14 -0.88 -1.61 17.93
N LEU A 15 -1.40 -2.79 17.63
CA LEU A 15 -1.22 -3.45 16.35
C LEU A 15 -2.00 -2.73 15.24
N VAL A 16 -1.39 -2.72 14.06
CA VAL A 16 -2.02 -2.22 12.85
C VAL A 16 -3.20 -3.12 12.47
N CYS A 17 -4.34 -2.50 12.13
CA CYS A 17 -5.50 -3.25 11.70
C CYS A 17 -5.28 -3.85 10.29
N PRO A 18 -5.61 -5.13 10.07
CA PRO A 18 -5.46 -5.76 8.75
C PRO A 18 -6.43 -5.22 7.70
N GLN A 19 -7.56 -4.63 8.10
CA GLN A 19 -8.58 -4.12 7.17
C GLN A 19 -8.89 -2.65 7.42
N PHE A 20 -8.68 -1.81 6.41
CA PHE A 20 -8.87 -0.36 6.52
C PHE A 20 -10.28 0.06 6.96
N GLY A 21 -11.30 -0.38 6.22
CA GLY A 21 -12.67 0.13 6.42
C GLY A 21 -13.33 -0.28 7.74
N ARG A 22 -12.81 -1.33 8.38
CA ARG A 22 -13.32 -1.87 9.65
C ARG A 22 -12.32 -1.72 10.79
N ALA A 23 -11.31 -0.86 10.61
CA ALA A 23 -10.39 -0.52 11.69
C ALA A 23 -11.15 0.16 12.82
N ASN A 24 -10.84 -0.20 14.07
CA ASN A 24 -11.49 0.35 15.26
C ASN A 24 -11.12 1.82 15.46
N PHE A 25 -9.85 2.16 15.21
CA PHE A 25 -9.32 3.51 15.38
C PHE A 25 -8.44 3.91 14.20
N PHE A 26 -8.44 5.22 13.93
CA PHE A 26 -7.47 5.88 13.08
C PHE A 26 -6.58 6.77 13.96
N LEU A 27 -5.30 6.44 14.04
CA LEU A 27 -4.32 7.27 14.72
C LEU A 27 -3.78 8.30 13.74
N ILE A 28 -4.15 9.55 13.95
CA ILE A 28 -3.66 10.69 13.18
C ILE A 28 -2.41 11.21 13.86
N ILE A 29 -1.28 11.17 13.16
CA ILE A 29 0.03 11.46 13.72
C ILE A 29 0.67 12.57 12.92
N ASN A 30 1.15 13.60 13.62
CA ASN A 30 1.98 14.63 13.01
C ASN A 30 3.45 14.22 13.11
N LEU A 31 4.09 13.98 11.97
CA LEU A 31 5.50 13.57 11.93
C LEU A 31 6.48 14.67 12.37
N GLN A 32 6.06 15.93 12.41
CA GLN A 32 6.91 17.05 12.84
C GLN A 32 6.91 17.21 14.36
N THR A 33 5.74 17.14 14.99
CA THR A 33 5.59 17.32 16.45
C THR A 33 5.57 16.00 17.22
N LEU A 34 5.39 14.87 16.52
CA LEU A 34 5.14 13.53 17.09
C LEU A 34 3.88 13.43 17.94
N GLU A 35 3.01 14.44 17.88
CA GLU A 35 1.69 14.40 18.49
C GLU A 35 0.79 13.44 17.71
N PHE A 36 -0.04 12.69 18.43
CA PHE A 36 -1.01 11.78 17.86
C PHE A 36 -2.40 12.02 18.46
N GLN A 37 -3.41 11.79 17.64
CA GLN A 37 -4.82 11.82 18.01
C GLN A 37 -5.46 10.51 17.57
N ALA A 38 -6.13 9.82 18.50
CA ALA A 38 -6.87 8.61 18.19
C ALA A 38 -8.33 8.97 17.86
N ILE A 39 -8.74 8.73 16.61
CA ILE A 39 -10.13 8.93 16.19
C ILE A 39 -10.83 7.55 16.10
N PRO A 40 -11.90 7.32 16.89
CA PRO A 40 -12.67 6.10 16.78
C PRO A 40 -13.42 6.06 15.44
N ASN A 41 -13.46 4.89 14.81
CA ASN A 41 -14.21 4.69 13.58
C ASN A 41 -15.67 4.33 13.90
N PRO A 42 -16.66 5.19 13.60
CA PRO A 42 -18.06 4.83 13.78
C PRO A 42 -18.53 3.77 12.76
N ASN A 43 -17.77 3.54 11.69
CA ASN A 43 -18.20 2.73 10.55
C ASN A 43 -17.83 1.25 10.67
N VAL A 44 -17.29 0.80 11.81
CA VAL A 44 -16.86 -0.59 12.02
C VAL A 44 -18.00 -1.58 11.80
N ASN A 45 -19.21 -1.22 12.25
CA ASN A 45 -20.41 -2.06 12.20
C ASN A 45 -21.25 -1.86 10.94
N VAL A 46 -20.80 -1.02 9.99
CA VAL A 46 -21.56 -0.76 8.78
C VAL A 46 -21.50 -1.99 7.87
N VAL A 47 -22.68 -2.45 7.42
CA VAL A 47 -22.84 -3.66 6.62
C VAL A 47 -22.15 -3.53 5.26
N ASP A 48 -22.29 -2.37 4.61
CA ASP A 48 -21.68 -2.09 3.31
C ASP A 48 -21.09 -0.67 3.24
N GLY A 49 -20.03 -0.49 2.45
CA GLY A 49 -19.43 0.84 2.26
C GLY A 49 -18.62 1.37 3.45
N ALA A 50 -18.31 0.56 4.47
CA ALA A 50 -17.51 0.96 5.63
C ALA A 50 -16.18 1.65 5.25
N GLY A 51 -15.51 1.15 4.20
CA GLY A 51 -14.29 1.75 3.66
C GLY A 51 -14.50 3.11 3.00
N ILE A 52 -15.63 3.35 2.35
CA ILE A 52 -15.96 4.64 1.72
C ILE A 52 -16.14 5.70 2.80
N HIS A 53 -16.96 5.40 3.81
CA HIS A 53 -17.18 6.33 4.93
C HIS A 53 -15.92 6.59 5.75
N SER A 54 -15.10 5.57 5.97
CA SER A 54 -13.80 5.71 6.64
C SER A 54 -12.84 6.61 5.85
N ALA A 55 -12.77 6.44 4.52
CA ALA A 55 -11.96 7.31 3.67
C ALA A 55 -12.45 8.76 3.72
N GLN A 56 -13.77 8.99 3.69
CA GLN A 56 -14.35 10.33 3.83
C GLN A 56 -14.03 10.99 5.17
N LEU A 57 -14.02 10.21 6.26
CA LEU A 57 -13.62 10.70 7.57
C LEU A 57 -12.17 11.19 7.53
N LEU A 58 -11.26 10.38 7.00
CA LEU A 58 -9.84 10.74 6.91
C LEU A 58 -9.56 11.94 6.00
N ILE A 59 -10.33 12.12 4.92
CA ILE A 59 -10.22 13.29 4.04
C ILE A 59 -10.52 14.58 4.81
N LYS A 60 -11.50 14.56 5.72
CA LYS A 60 -11.84 15.73 6.55
C LYS A 60 -10.72 16.14 7.51
N GLU A 61 -9.90 15.18 7.90
CA GLU A 61 -8.75 15.39 8.79
C GLU A 61 -7.48 15.81 8.02
N GLU A 62 -7.60 16.11 6.72
CA GLU A 62 -6.54 16.63 5.85
C GLU A 62 -5.23 15.82 5.84
N ILE A 63 -5.34 14.51 6.04
CA ILE A 63 -4.17 13.62 6.07
C ILE A 63 -3.50 13.54 4.69
N LYS A 64 -2.20 13.22 4.68
CA LYS A 64 -1.42 13.05 3.44
C LYS A 64 -1.16 11.60 3.08
N ALA A 65 -1.13 10.71 4.06
CA ALA A 65 -0.89 9.29 3.85
C ALA A 65 -1.66 8.42 4.83
N VAL A 66 -2.05 7.22 4.39
CA VAL A 66 -2.72 6.18 5.17
C VAL A 66 -1.87 4.92 5.19
N PHE A 67 -1.64 4.36 6.38
CA PHE A 67 -0.95 3.09 6.59
C PHE A 67 -1.90 2.05 7.13
N THR A 68 -2.01 0.93 6.42
CA THR A 68 -2.94 -0.14 6.78
C THR A 68 -2.52 -1.49 6.20
N GLY A 69 -3.14 -2.57 6.66
CA GLY A 69 -2.94 -3.89 6.09
C GLY A 69 -3.48 -3.98 4.66
N ARG A 70 -4.80 -3.86 4.49
CA ARG A 70 -5.46 -3.98 3.19
C ARG A 70 -6.52 -2.91 2.99
N VAL A 71 -6.57 -2.33 1.79
CA VAL A 71 -7.60 -1.37 1.37
C VAL A 71 -8.48 -1.99 0.28
N GLY A 72 -9.79 -1.77 0.39
CA GLY A 72 -10.73 -2.17 -0.65
C GLY A 72 -10.70 -1.17 -1.83
N MET A 73 -10.95 -1.66 -3.04
CA MET A 73 -10.94 -0.86 -4.28
C MET A 73 -11.77 0.43 -4.19
N ASN A 74 -12.93 0.39 -3.54
CA ASN A 74 -13.80 1.57 -3.40
C ASN A 74 -13.19 2.64 -2.49
N ALA A 75 -12.56 2.23 -1.38
CA ALA A 75 -11.88 3.15 -0.47
C ALA A 75 -10.62 3.74 -1.10
N PHE A 76 -9.83 2.89 -1.78
CA PHE A 76 -8.62 3.31 -2.48
C PHE A 76 -8.93 4.41 -3.50
N ARG A 77 -9.95 4.24 -4.34
CA ARG A 77 -10.37 5.26 -5.32
C ARG A 77 -10.67 6.62 -4.70
N ILE A 78 -11.31 6.63 -3.53
CA ILE A 78 -11.67 7.86 -2.82
C ILE A 78 -10.42 8.53 -2.26
N LEU A 79 -9.54 7.76 -1.62
CA LEU A 79 -8.27 8.25 -1.08
C LEU A 79 -7.37 8.80 -2.21
N ASP A 80 -7.25 8.06 -3.31
CA ASP A 80 -6.50 8.44 -4.50
C ASP A 80 -7.06 9.72 -5.15
N SER A 81 -8.38 9.83 -5.29
CA SER A 81 -9.03 11.05 -5.80
C SER A 81 -8.81 12.28 -4.90
N ALA A 82 -8.56 12.07 -3.61
CA ALA A 82 -8.22 13.11 -2.66
C ALA A 82 -6.71 13.41 -2.61
N GLY A 83 -5.89 12.70 -3.40
CA GLY A 83 -4.43 12.83 -3.40
C GLY A 83 -3.78 12.29 -2.12
N ILE A 84 -4.44 11.38 -1.41
CA ILE A 84 -3.93 10.74 -0.19
C ILE A 84 -3.17 9.47 -0.60
N LEU A 85 -1.90 9.39 -0.19
CA LEU A 85 -1.08 8.22 -0.45
C LEU A 85 -1.51 7.04 0.40
N VAL A 86 -1.70 5.88 -0.20
CA VAL A 86 -2.07 4.66 0.51
C VAL A 86 -0.86 3.75 0.60
N TYR A 87 -0.63 3.18 1.78
CA TYR A 87 0.40 2.18 2.03
C TYR A 87 -0.29 0.91 2.51
N GLU A 88 -0.18 -0.14 1.71
CA GLU A 88 -0.74 -1.47 1.97
C GLU A 88 0.34 -2.44 2.47
N ASN A 89 -0.09 -3.57 2.98
CA ASN A 89 0.75 -4.63 3.57
C ASN A 89 1.59 -4.13 4.75
N VAL A 90 1.05 -3.16 5.50
CA VAL A 90 1.67 -2.67 6.72
C VAL A 90 1.27 -3.56 7.88
N GLU A 91 2.27 -4.13 8.54
CA GLU A 91 2.12 -5.04 9.67
C GLU A 91 3.04 -4.62 10.83
N GLY A 92 2.66 -5.03 12.04
CA GLY A 92 3.35 -4.72 13.29
C GLY A 92 2.62 -3.69 14.15
N THR A 93 3.35 -3.01 15.03
CA THR A 93 2.82 -1.94 15.87
C THR A 93 2.92 -0.59 15.18
N VAL A 94 2.06 0.35 15.56
CA VAL A 94 2.05 1.71 14.98
C VAL A 94 3.41 2.39 15.13
N ARG A 95 4.09 2.21 16.27
CA ARG A 95 5.48 2.68 16.48
C ARG A 95 6.44 2.18 15.39
N VAL A 96 6.42 0.89 15.10
CA VAL A 96 7.27 0.28 14.06
C VAL A 96 6.95 0.86 12.67
N VAL A 97 5.69 1.18 12.39
CA VAL A 97 5.29 1.84 11.13
C VAL A 97 5.93 3.22 11.01
N ILE A 98 5.88 4.03 12.08
CA ILE A 98 6.48 5.36 12.11
C ILE A 98 8.00 5.27 11.89
N ASP A 99 8.66 4.30 12.52
CA ASP A 99 10.10 4.10 12.36
C ASP A 99 10.46 3.66 10.93
N LYS A 100 9.72 2.71 10.36
CA LYS A 100 9.88 2.29 8.96
C LYS A 100 9.63 3.44 7.97
N LEU A 101 8.71 4.33 8.30
CA LEU A 101 8.43 5.52 7.48
C LEU A 101 9.59 6.50 7.50
N LYS A 102 10.18 6.77 8.68
CA LYS A 102 11.39 7.60 8.81
C LYS A 102 12.57 7.03 8.04
N LEU A 103 12.68 5.71 7.97
CA LEU A 103 13.70 4.99 7.21
C LEU A 103 13.42 4.93 5.70
N GLY A 104 12.25 5.38 5.22
CA GLY A 104 11.87 5.33 3.81
C GLY A 104 11.66 3.91 3.25
N MET A 105 11.41 2.93 4.12
CA MET A 105 11.28 1.51 3.73
C MET A 105 9.89 1.14 3.19
N LEU A 106 8.90 2.02 3.36
CA LEU A 106 7.52 1.79 2.94
C LEU A 106 7.30 2.34 1.53
N LYS A 107 6.73 1.52 0.65
CA LYS A 107 6.33 1.93 -0.71
C LYS A 107 4.82 2.15 -0.74
N ALA A 108 4.40 3.27 -1.32
CA ALA A 108 2.99 3.54 -1.56
C ALA A 108 2.41 2.49 -2.53
N SER A 109 1.18 2.06 -2.30
CA SER A 109 0.47 1.17 -3.19
C SER A 109 -0.07 1.95 -4.39
N ASN A 110 0.43 1.60 -5.58
CA ASN A 110 -0.11 2.08 -6.84
C ASN A 110 -1.07 1.00 -7.36
N ASN A 111 -2.36 1.10 -7.03
CA ASN A 111 -3.36 0.15 -7.55
C ASN A 111 -3.72 0.50 -9.00
N LEU A 112 -2.82 0.22 -9.94
CA LEU A 112 -3.03 0.44 -11.39
C LEU A 112 -3.85 -0.67 -12.08
N ASN A 113 -4.39 -1.64 -11.34
CA ASN A 113 -5.15 -2.76 -11.89
C ASN A 113 -6.65 -2.45 -12.04
N PHE A 114 -6.99 -1.38 -12.77
CA PHE A 114 -8.38 -1.09 -13.17
C PHE A 114 -8.79 -1.94 -14.38
N ASN A 115 -9.09 -3.23 -14.17
CA ASN A 115 -9.84 -3.97 -15.18
C ASN A 115 -11.32 -3.52 -15.15
N LYS A 116 -11.64 -2.45 -15.88
CA LYS A 116 -13.02 -1.98 -16.10
C LYS A 116 -13.77 -3.00 -16.95
N LYS A 117 -14.30 -4.05 -16.32
CA LYS A 117 -15.51 -4.73 -16.80
C LYS A 117 -16.66 -4.32 -15.92
N PHE A 118 -17.26 -3.18 -16.23
CA PHE A 118 -18.64 -2.94 -15.81
C PHE A 118 -19.53 -3.80 -16.71
N PRO A 119 -20.30 -4.77 -16.19
CA PRO A 119 -21.36 -5.36 -16.99
C PRO A 119 -22.40 -4.27 -17.22
N ASN A 120 -22.46 -3.78 -18.46
CA ASN A 120 -23.49 -2.84 -18.91
C ASN A 120 -24.87 -3.37 -18.49
N GLN A 121 -25.53 -2.66 -17.58
CA GLN A 121 -26.92 -2.91 -17.25
C GLN A 121 -27.79 -2.20 -18.30
N PHE A 122 -28.73 -2.97 -18.86
CA PHE A 122 -29.81 -2.59 -19.80
C PHE A 122 -29.40 -2.37 -21.25
N HIS A 123 -29.70 -3.35 -22.12
CA HIS A 123 -30.73 -3.29 -23.17
C HIS A 123 -31.17 -4.74 -23.47
N GLY A 124 -32.47 -4.95 -23.74
CA GLY A 124 -33.04 -6.27 -23.95
C GLY A 124 -32.44 -7.04 -25.13
N MET A 125 -32.80 -8.32 -25.18
CA MET A 125 -32.88 -9.15 -26.38
C MET A 125 -31.56 -9.55 -27.07
N GLN A 126 -31.34 -10.88 -27.04
CA GLN A 126 -30.58 -11.73 -27.96
C GLN A 126 -29.05 -11.90 -27.78
N CYS A 127 -28.74 -13.13 -27.39
CA CYS A 127 -27.49 -13.85 -27.51
C CYS A 127 -26.78 -13.62 -28.85
N ARG A 128 -25.47 -13.35 -28.81
CA ARG A 128 -24.49 -13.94 -29.73
C ARG A 128 -23.11 -13.89 -29.10
N GLY A 129 -22.56 -15.07 -28.84
CA GLY A 129 -21.27 -15.25 -28.20
C GLY A 129 -20.13 -14.59 -28.99
N SER A 130 -19.22 -13.98 -28.25
CA SER A 130 -17.86 -13.73 -28.70
C SER A 130 -16.95 -14.20 -27.58
N LYS A 131 -16.19 -15.26 -27.85
CA LYS A 131 -15.17 -15.83 -26.95
C LYS A 131 -14.20 -14.73 -26.55
N TRP A 132 -14.21 -14.34 -25.28
CA TRP A 132 -13.17 -13.50 -24.71
C TRP A 132 -11.96 -14.38 -24.35
N ASN A 133 -10.91 -14.33 -25.18
CA ASN A 133 -9.59 -14.83 -24.80
C ASN A 133 -8.96 -13.82 -23.85
N ASN A 134 -8.81 -14.20 -22.57
CA ASN A 134 -8.09 -13.41 -21.59
C ASN A 134 -6.73 -14.08 -21.36
N LYS A 135 -5.71 -13.68 -22.13
CA LYS A 135 -4.32 -14.01 -21.78
C LYS A 135 -3.88 -13.03 -20.70
N GLY A 136 -3.91 -13.51 -19.45
CA GLY A 136 -3.30 -12.83 -18.32
C GLY A 136 -1.78 -12.83 -18.48
N ASN A 137 -1.27 -11.78 -19.12
CA ASN A 137 0.16 -11.48 -19.22
C ASN A 137 0.41 -10.14 -18.51
N SER A 138 0.61 -10.16 -17.21
CA SER A 138 1.14 -8.99 -16.50
C SER A 138 2.00 -9.37 -15.29
N VAL A 139 1.71 -10.48 -14.60
CA VAL A 139 2.50 -10.91 -13.43
C VAL A 139 3.81 -11.62 -13.82
N GLN A 140 3.87 -12.26 -14.99
CA GLN A 140 5.07 -13.02 -15.40
C GLN A 140 6.24 -12.11 -15.80
N ASN A 141 5.95 -10.96 -16.41
CA ASN A 141 6.99 -10.06 -16.93
C ASN A 141 7.73 -9.33 -15.80
N GLU A 142 7.06 -8.92 -14.73
CA GLU A 142 7.73 -8.26 -13.59
C GLU A 142 8.67 -9.20 -12.84
N GLN A 143 8.30 -10.49 -12.71
CA GLN A 143 9.17 -11.48 -12.06
C GLN A 143 10.39 -11.83 -12.91
N GLU A 144 10.30 -11.78 -14.24
CA GLU A 144 11.45 -11.99 -15.11
C GLU A 144 12.41 -10.79 -15.08
N ILE A 145 11.89 -9.56 -15.11
CA ILE A 145 12.71 -8.33 -15.03
C ILE A 145 13.48 -8.25 -13.71
N LEU A 146 12.83 -8.57 -12.59
CA LEU A 146 13.50 -8.56 -11.28
C LEU A 146 14.56 -9.67 -11.16
N LYS A 147 14.38 -10.81 -11.83
CA LYS A 147 15.38 -11.88 -11.84
C LYS A 147 16.62 -11.50 -12.64
N THR A 148 16.43 -10.90 -13.82
CA THR A 148 17.55 -10.43 -14.65
C THR A 148 18.37 -9.37 -13.91
N GLU A 149 17.72 -8.46 -13.20
CA GLU A 149 18.42 -7.38 -12.48
C GLU A 149 19.22 -7.91 -11.26
N ILE A 150 18.73 -8.95 -10.58
CA ILE A 150 19.47 -9.61 -9.50
C ILE A 150 20.71 -10.34 -10.03
N GLU A 151 20.62 -10.98 -11.21
CA GLU A 151 21.78 -11.65 -11.81
C GLU A 151 22.87 -10.64 -12.20
N GLU A 152 22.51 -9.52 -12.83
CA GLU A 152 23.48 -8.47 -13.17
C GLU A 152 24.17 -7.87 -11.94
N LEU A 153 23.45 -7.68 -10.83
CA LEU A 153 24.04 -7.16 -9.60
C LEU A 153 25.04 -8.14 -8.97
N LYS A 154 24.78 -9.45 -9.05
CA LYS A 154 25.71 -10.48 -8.55
C LYS A 154 27.02 -10.49 -9.33
N GLU A 155 26.96 -10.35 -10.65
CA GLU A 155 28.16 -10.29 -11.49
C GLU A 155 29.01 -9.07 -11.15
N LYS A 156 28.40 -7.90 -10.97
CA LYS A 156 29.10 -6.67 -10.58
C LYS A 156 29.82 -6.81 -9.24
N ILE A 157 29.19 -7.45 -8.25
CA ILE A 157 29.83 -7.70 -6.94
C ILE A 157 31.04 -8.62 -7.09
N SER A 158 30.92 -9.70 -7.86
CA SER A 158 32.04 -10.62 -8.09
C SER A 158 33.24 -9.94 -8.77
N GLN A 159 32.98 -9.05 -9.74
CA GLN A 159 34.03 -8.27 -10.40
C GLN A 159 34.74 -7.32 -9.42
N LEU A 160 33.98 -6.66 -8.53
CA LEU A 160 34.55 -5.79 -7.50
C LEU A 160 35.41 -6.56 -6.50
N GLU A 161 34.98 -7.76 -6.09
CA GLU A 161 35.78 -8.63 -5.20
C GLU A 161 37.10 -9.05 -5.84
N ILE A 162 37.11 -9.33 -7.14
CA ILE A 162 38.32 -9.66 -7.89
C ILE A 162 39.25 -8.44 -7.97
N GLN A 163 38.71 -7.24 -8.21
CA GLN A 163 39.50 -6.00 -8.23
C GLN A 163 40.12 -5.70 -6.86
N LEU A 164 39.39 -5.93 -5.76
CA LEU A 164 39.92 -5.75 -4.41
C LEU A 164 41.10 -6.69 -4.13
N LYS A 165 41.00 -7.97 -4.49
CA LYS A 165 42.11 -8.93 -4.35
C LYS A 165 43.34 -8.55 -5.17
N GLN A 166 43.17 -8.01 -6.37
CA GLN A 166 44.29 -7.54 -7.20
C GLN A 166 44.99 -6.32 -6.59
N ASN A 167 44.22 -5.41 -5.98
CA ASN A 167 44.76 -4.26 -5.28
C ASN A 167 45.52 -4.63 -3.99
N GLU A 168 45.10 -5.70 -3.31
CA GLU A 168 45.82 -6.24 -2.14
C GLU A 168 47.16 -6.89 -2.54
N THR A 169 47.23 -7.55 -3.70
CA THR A 169 48.49 -8.15 -4.19
C THR A 169 49.52 -7.13 -4.72
N HIS A 170 49.10 -5.91 -5.07
CA HIS A 170 50.01 -4.87 -5.55
C HIS A 170 50.57 -3.95 -4.44
N ASN A 171 50.05 -4.05 -3.21
CA ASN A 171 50.48 -3.25 -2.05
C ASN A 171 51.32 -4.03 -1.02
N ASN A 172 51.74 -5.26 -1.34
CA ASN A 172 52.74 -6.05 -0.62
C ASN A 172 53.98 -6.27 -1.50
#